data_AF-A6KQB5-F1
#
_entry.id   AF-A6KQB5-F1
#
_cell.length_a   1.000
_cell.length_b   1.000
_cell.length_c   1.000
_cell.angle_alpha   90.00
_cell.angle_beta   90.00
_cell.angle_gamma   90.00
#
_symmetry.space_group_name_H-M   'P 1'
#
loop_
_entity.id
_entity.type
_entity.pdbx_description
1 polymer ?
#
loop_
_entity_poly.entity_id
_entity_poly.type
_entity_poly.pdbx_seq_one_letter_code
_entity_poly.pdbx_strand_id
1 'polypeptide(L)'
;MDINLDPSRDDLPLMANTSHLLVKHYVLDLDVDFGSRVLEGNIVLFFGDGNRCKKQSSSSQETFQMESEEAYILRTAEPCHVPKMDSNTFSPKMGHREFAVFGKSDQDAFDNDGNHDNKEHDSESSSSKYCCDTGNHGREDFLLVLDCCDLSVLKVEEVDVAAVPDLEKFTKAPNLTAAPEKRRCEIVRDLVALPADAWREQLDCYTRCSQAPGCGELLFDSDKWSLQIRKKGVPTAADFPHAIRIWYKTKPEGQSVTWTSDQDGRPCVYTMGSPINNRALFPCQEPPVAMSTWQATVRAAASFVVLMSGEKSAKPTPLREGYMSWHYYVTMPMPASTFTIAVGCWTEMKPKTSPLDDLTEHTLPLRPSDADFRYGNTCSHMEYPCRFQSASAATQNIIPYRVFAPVCLEGACREALLWLIPSCLSAAHSVLGTHPFSRLDILIVPTNFPSLGMARYAARRGMWGVLLNSFCTSICFGWEFLVPSWISYS
;
A
#
# COMPACT_ATOMS: atom_id res chain seq x y z
N MET A 1 5.88 -12.21 25.20
CA MET A 1 5.28 -11.34 26.23
C MET A 1 4.23 -10.50 25.54
N ASP A 2 3.00 -10.45 26.05
CA ASP A 2 1.99 -9.54 25.50
C ASP A 2 2.37 -8.09 25.80
N ILE A 3 2.75 -7.34 24.76
CA ILE A 3 2.93 -5.90 24.87
C ILE A 3 1.52 -5.29 24.96
N ASN A 4 1.26 -4.65 26.10
CA ASN A 4 -0.02 -4.00 26.38
C ASN A 4 -0.01 -2.60 25.76
N LEU A 5 -0.20 -2.54 24.45
CA LEU A 5 -0.18 -1.32 23.63
C LEU A 5 -1.39 -0.42 23.93
N ASP A 6 -1.17 0.89 24.00
CA ASP A 6 -2.23 1.91 24.01
C ASP A 6 -2.61 2.26 22.56
N PRO A 7 -3.80 1.89 22.06
CA PRO A 7 -4.20 2.15 20.66
C PRO A 7 -4.32 3.64 20.30
N SER A 8 -4.24 4.54 21.28
CA SER A 8 -4.27 5.99 21.07
C SER A 8 -2.89 6.64 21.02
N ARG A 9 -1.82 5.88 21.30
CA ARG A 9 -0.44 6.40 21.43
C ARG A 9 0.63 5.56 20.72
N ASP A 10 0.45 4.25 20.66
CA ASP A 10 1.45 3.33 20.14
C ASP A 10 1.12 2.89 18.70
N ASP A 11 2.10 2.95 17.81
CA ASP A 11 2.00 2.35 16.48
C ASP A 11 1.93 0.81 16.59
N LEU A 12 1.11 0.17 15.74
CA LEU A 12 1.02 -1.30 15.73
C LEU A 12 2.34 -1.90 15.21
N PRO A 13 2.86 -2.97 15.85
CA PRO A 13 4.18 -3.49 15.53
C PRO A 13 4.25 -4.08 14.12
N LEU A 14 5.37 -3.84 13.44
CA LEU A 14 5.73 -4.47 12.17
C LEU A 14 6.69 -5.63 12.47
N MET A 15 6.29 -6.84 12.09
CA MET A 15 6.97 -8.08 12.46
C MET A 15 7.67 -8.74 11.26
N ALA A 16 7.27 -8.42 10.04
CA ALA A 16 7.80 -9.08 8.84
C ALA A 16 9.32 -8.92 8.65
N ASN A 17 10.03 -10.04 8.48
CA ASN A 17 11.49 -10.06 8.39
C ASN A 17 12.01 -9.82 6.95
N THR A 18 11.57 -8.71 6.37
CA THR A 18 11.81 -8.23 5.00
C THR A 18 13.27 -8.15 4.55
N SER A 19 14.22 -8.14 5.49
CA SER A 19 15.67 -8.19 5.20
C SER A 19 16.14 -9.51 4.59
N HIS A 20 15.43 -10.61 4.84
CA HIS A 20 15.83 -11.96 4.41
C HIS A 20 15.15 -12.39 3.10
N LEU A 21 13.83 -12.27 3.04
CA LEU A 21 13.01 -12.58 1.87
C LEU A 21 11.99 -11.46 1.66
N LEU A 22 11.85 -11.02 0.41
CA LEU A 22 10.86 -10.02 0.02
C LEU A 22 9.80 -10.66 -0.87
N VAL A 23 8.52 -10.52 -0.53
CA VAL A 23 7.44 -10.88 -1.45
C VAL A 23 7.49 -9.95 -2.66
N LYS A 24 7.57 -10.52 -3.85
CA LYS A 24 7.59 -9.79 -5.13
C LYS A 24 6.27 -9.88 -5.87
N HIS A 25 5.55 -10.98 -5.69
CA HIS A 25 4.20 -11.17 -6.22
C HIS A 25 3.28 -11.90 -5.24
N TYR A 26 2.05 -11.41 -5.11
CA TYR A 26 0.96 -12.09 -4.41
C TYR A 26 -0.07 -12.62 -5.43
N VAL A 27 -0.46 -13.89 -5.31
CA VAL A 27 -1.64 -14.43 -6.03
C VAL A 27 -2.71 -14.77 -5.00
N LEU A 28 -3.80 -14.02 -4.99
CA LEU A 28 -4.94 -14.25 -4.09
C LEU A 28 -6.07 -14.99 -4.82
N ASP A 29 -6.69 -15.93 -4.13
CA ASP A 29 -7.79 -16.73 -4.65
C ASP A 29 -8.84 -16.89 -3.54
N LEU A 30 -9.91 -16.09 -3.62
CA LEU A 30 -10.82 -15.81 -2.51
C LEU A 30 -12.30 -16.02 -2.85
N ASP A 31 -13.01 -16.62 -1.91
CA ASP A 31 -14.47 -16.71 -1.84
C ASP A 31 -15.01 -15.73 -0.79
N VAL A 32 -16.12 -15.06 -1.10
CA VAL A 32 -16.76 -14.06 -0.24
C VAL A 32 -18.09 -14.59 0.28
N ASP A 33 -18.12 -14.96 1.55
CA ASP A 33 -19.33 -15.44 2.22
C ASP A 33 -19.95 -14.37 3.14
N PHE A 34 -21.08 -13.81 2.70
CA PHE A 34 -21.89 -12.87 3.49
C PHE A 34 -22.65 -13.53 4.64
N GLY A 35 -22.85 -14.85 4.61
CA GLY A 35 -23.53 -15.61 5.67
C GLY A 35 -22.67 -15.72 6.92
N SER A 36 -21.43 -16.20 6.78
CA SER A 36 -20.45 -16.26 7.87
C SER A 36 -19.68 -14.96 8.11
N ARG A 37 -19.74 -13.99 7.18
CA ARG A 37 -18.95 -12.75 7.16
C ARG A 37 -17.45 -13.00 7.11
N VAL A 38 -17.05 -13.82 6.14
CA VAL A 38 -15.67 -14.26 5.95
C VAL A 38 -15.26 -14.12 4.48
N LEU A 39 -14.03 -13.68 4.26
CA LEU A 39 -13.27 -13.94 3.03
C LEU A 39 -12.38 -15.15 3.32
N GLU A 40 -12.51 -16.21 2.52
CA GLU A 40 -11.73 -17.44 2.67
C GLU A 40 -11.10 -17.88 1.36
N GLY A 41 -10.02 -18.66 1.45
CA GLY A 41 -9.37 -19.24 0.28
C GLY A 41 -7.88 -19.43 0.50
N ASN A 42 -7.08 -19.05 -0.49
CA ASN A 42 -5.64 -19.14 -0.41
C ASN A 42 -4.92 -17.92 -0.99
N ILE A 43 -3.68 -17.74 -0.55
CA ILE A 43 -2.72 -16.81 -1.13
C ILE A 43 -1.42 -17.55 -1.44
N VAL A 44 -0.85 -17.28 -2.61
CA VAL A 44 0.48 -17.77 -2.99
C VAL A 44 1.46 -16.60 -3.02
N LEU A 45 2.54 -16.73 -2.25
CA LEU A 45 3.60 -15.74 -2.12
C LEU A 45 4.80 -16.17 -2.95
N PHE A 46 5.28 -15.30 -3.83
CA PHE A 46 6.53 -15.50 -4.58
C PHE A 46 7.60 -14.57 -4.03
N PHE A 47 8.67 -15.15 -3.49
CA PHE A 47 9.77 -14.43 -2.87
C PHE A 47 10.93 -14.19 -3.83
N GLY A 48 11.57 -13.03 -3.69
CA GLY A 48 12.91 -12.77 -4.20
C GLY A 48 13.91 -12.54 -3.07
N ASP A 49 15.20 -12.68 -3.38
CA ASP A 49 16.31 -12.43 -2.46
C ASP A 49 16.16 -11.05 -1.76
N GLY A 50 16.30 -11.01 -0.44
CA GLY A 50 16.37 -9.77 0.33
C GLY A 50 17.53 -8.87 -0.13
N ASN A 51 17.21 -7.63 -0.51
CA ASN A 51 18.12 -6.54 -0.88
C ASN A 51 19.53 -6.89 -1.37
N ARG A 52 19.63 -7.44 -2.59
CA ARG A 52 20.80 -7.19 -3.46
C ARG A 52 20.65 -5.89 -4.25
N CYS A 53 20.43 -4.77 -3.55
CA CYS A 53 20.66 -3.42 -4.12
C CYS A 53 22.17 -3.19 -4.29
N LYS A 54 22.78 -3.91 -5.25
CA LYS A 54 24.11 -3.58 -5.75
C LYS A 54 24.02 -2.22 -6.44
N LYS A 55 24.79 -1.25 -5.95
CA LYS A 55 25.00 0.04 -6.63
C LYS A 55 25.42 -0.22 -8.09
N GLN A 56 24.54 0.08 -9.05
CA GLN A 56 24.97 0.33 -10.43
C GLN A 56 25.52 1.75 -10.50
N SER A 57 26.75 1.92 -10.01
CA SER A 57 27.51 3.16 -10.12
C SER A 57 28.98 2.85 -10.36
N SER A 58 29.28 2.47 -11.60
CA SER A 58 30.61 2.52 -12.22
C SER A 58 30.37 3.02 -13.65
N SER A 59 31.02 4.06 -14.17
CA SER A 59 32.26 4.74 -13.77
C SER A 59 32.10 6.26 -13.90
N SER A 60 32.71 7.08 -13.05
CA SER A 60 34.09 7.51 -13.28
C SER A 60 34.92 7.59 -12.00
N GLN A 61 36.21 7.30 -12.16
CA GLN A 61 37.21 7.28 -11.10
C GLN A 61 38.00 8.60 -11.15
N GLU A 62 37.64 9.58 -10.32
CA GLU A 62 38.51 10.72 -10.03
C GLU A 62 38.92 10.70 -8.56
N THR A 63 40.19 10.39 -8.37
CA THR A 63 40.90 10.38 -7.10
C THR A 63 41.18 11.80 -6.65
N PHE A 64 40.78 12.21 -5.45
CA PHE A 64 41.55 13.18 -4.67
C PHE A 64 41.44 12.92 -3.16
N GLN A 65 42.54 13.16 -2.47
CA GLN A 65 42.76 12.80 -1.07
C GLN A 65 42.00 13.73 -0.12
N MET A 66 41.49 13.18 0.98
CA MET A 66 41.00 13.95 2.11
C MET A 66 42.17 14.15 3.08
N GLU A 67 42.92 15.24 2.91
CA GLU A 67 43.89 15.68 3.92
C GLU A 67 43.17 16.50 5.01
N SER A 68 43.53 16.21 6.25
CA SER A 68 42.98 16.83 7.45
C SER A 68 43.77 18.11 7.79
N GLU A 69 43.10 19.25 7.88
CA GLU A 69 43.60 20.41 8.62
C GLU A 69 42.46 21.09 9.40
N GLU A 70 42.64 21.21 10.71
CA GLU A 70 41.77 21.98 11.60
C GLU A 70 42.16 23.47 11.53
N ALA A 71 41.18 24.36 11.34
CA ALA A 71 41.38 25.80 11.55
C ALA A 71 40.09 26.46 12.06
N TYR A 72 39.99 26.55 13.39
CA TYR A 72 38.86 27.15 14.10
C TYR A 72 38.95 28.69 14.08
N ILE A 73 38.14 29.38 13.27
CA ILE A 73 37.99 30.85 13.36
C ILE A 73 36.52 31.25 13.46
N LEU A 74 36.09 31.54 14.69
CA LEU A 74 34.92 32.37 14.99
C LEU A 74 35.22 33.83 14.62
N ARG A 75 34.39 34.45 13.76
CA ARG A 75 33.98 35.86 13.97
C ARG A 75 32.75 36.33 13.18
N THR A 76 31.80 36.87 13.94
CA THR A 76 30.87 37.98 13.63
C THR A 76 30.13 38.02 12.28
N ALA A 77 28.81 37.94 12.37
CA ALA A 77 27.88 38.45 11.37
C ALA A 77 27.67 39.98 11.54
N GLU A 78 27.49 40.70 10.44
CA GLU A 78 26.81 42.01 10.36
C GLU A 78 26.24 42.23 8.93
N PRO A 79 25.33 43.21 8.70
CA PRO A 79 24.09 42.91 7.96
C PRO A 79 23.92 43.64 6.62
N CYS A 80 22.87 43.29 5.87
CA CYS A 80 22.43 44.05 4.68
C CYS A 80 20.96 44.46 4.76
N HIS A 81 20.74 45.74 4.46
CA HIS A 81 19.53 46.54 4.65
C HIS A 81 18.27 46.10 3.88
N VAL A 82 17.11 46.45 4.45
CA VAL A 82 15.84 46.66 3.73
C VAL A 82 15.33 48.09 4.04
N PRO A 83 14.82 48.88 3.08
CA PRO A 83 14.40 50.26 3.32
C PRO A 83 13.07 50.38 4.08
N LYS A 84 12.91 51.51 4.77
CA LYS A 84 11.79 51.83 5.67
C LYS A 84 10.77 52.77 5.01
N MET A 85 9.50 52.66 5.38
CA MET A 85 8.52 53.74 5.18
C MET A 85 7.65 53.87 6.43
N ASP A 86 7.47 55.11 6.92
CA ASP A 86 6.89 55.40 8.24
C ASP A 86 5.40 55.74 8.20
N SER A 87 4.66 55.47 9.29
CA SER A 87 3.59 56.38 9.77
C SER A 87 3.17 56.14 11.25
N ASN A 88 3.53 57.11 12.09
CA ASN A 88 2.93 57.61 13.34
C ASN A 88 2.07 56.70 14.28
N THR A 89 2.68 56.36 15.42
CA THR A 89 2.35 56.89 16.78
C THR A 89 0.88 57.17 17.17
N PHE A 90 0.37 56.48 18.20
CA PHE A 90 0.05 57.08 19.54
C PHE A 90 -0.45 56.03 20.56
N SER A 91 -0.01 56.14 21.82
CA SER A 91 -0.59 55.46 23.00
C SER A 91 -1.30 56.48 23.90
N PRO A 92 -2.18 56.05 24.82
CA PRO A 92 -1.78 56.09 26.24
C PRO A 92 -2.33 54.94 27.12
N LYS A 93 -1.98 54.99 28.42
CA LYS A 93 -2.15 53.95 29.45
C LYS A 93 -3.45 54.05 30.28
N MET A 94 -3.67 52.99 31.08
CA MET A 94 -4.13 52.99 32.49
C MET A 94 -5.63 52.77 32.78
N GLY A 95 -5.94 51.85 33.72
CA GLY A 95 -7.27 51.69 34.30
C GLY A 95 -7.45 50.40 35.13
N HIS A 96 -7.21 50.45 36.44
CA HIS A 96 -7.51 49.36 37.39
C HIS A 96 -9.03 49.18 37.61
N ARG A 97 -9.47 47.95 37.89
CA ARG A 97 -10.27 47.65 39.10
C ARG A 97 -10.32 46.16 39.46
N GLU A 98 -10.31 45.90 40.76
CA GLU A 98 -10.42 44.59 41.40
C GLU A 98 -11.89 44.16 41.57
N PHE A 99 -12.12 42.86 41.77
CA PHE A 99 -13.04 42.35 42.79
C PHE A 99 -12.62 40.93 43.21
N ALA A 100 -12.68 40.63 44.50
CA ALA A 100 -12.29 39.33 45.07
C ALA A 100 -13.26 38.89 46.19
N VAL A 101 -13.67 37.62 46.18
CA VAL A 101 -14.21 36.83 47.32
C VAL A 101 -13.90 35.35 46.99
N PHE A 102 -12.92 34.70 47.62
CA PHE A 102 -13.03 33.85 48.82
C PHE A 102 -14.05 32.68 48.73
N GLY A 103 -13.69 31.42 49.02
CA GLY A 103 -12.35 30.85 49.30
C GLY A 103 -12.40 29.44 49.94
N LYS A 104 -11.21 28.91 50.30
CA LYS A 104 -10.94 27.77 51.23
C LYS A 104 -11.48 26.38 50.83
N SER A 105 -10.92 25.23 51.23
CA SER A 105 -9.72 24.90 52.04
C SER A 105 -9.33 23.43 51.87
N ASP A 106 -8.12 22.92 52.15
CA ASP A 106 -6.73 23.45 52.23
C ASP A 106 -5.80 22.21 52.46
N GLN A 107 -4.54 22.21 51.93
CA GLN A 107 -3.38 21.38 52.38
C GLN A 107 -3.38 19.84 52.13
N ASP A 108 -2.24 19.14 51.95
CA ASP A 108 -0.88 19.31 52.49
C ASP A 108 0.27 19.43 51.47
N ALA A 109 1.41 19.96 51.93
CA ALA A 109 2.66 20.10 51.20
C ALA A 109 3.82 19.36 51.89
N PHE A 110 4.83 18.97 51.11
CA PHE A 110 6.20 18.78 51.61
C PHE A 110 7.18 19.33 50.58
N ASP A 111 7.70 20.53 50.87
CA ASP A 111 8.88 21.07 50.19
C ASP A 111 10.15 20.39 50.71
N ASN A 112 11.15 20.26 49.84
CA ASN A 112 12.45 20.82 50.21
C ASN A 112 13.30 21.21 49.00
N ASP A 113 14.06 22.30 49.16
CA ASP A 113 14.99 22.88 48.20
C ASP A 113 16.15 21.93 47.81
N GLY A 114 16.84 22.20 46.68
CA GLY A 114 17.92 21.30 46.26
C GLY A 114 19.04 21.75 45.30
N ASN A 115 18.91 22.86 44.56
CA ASN A 115 20.00 23.51 43.80
C ASN A 115 20.62 22.74 42.59
N HIS A 116 21.34 23.50 41.76
CA HIS A 116 21.99 23.11 40.52
C HIS A 116 23.14 22.10 40.67
N ASP A 117 23.35 21.27 39.65
CA ASP A 117 24.69 21.15 39.04
C ASP A 117 24.61 20.64 37.59
N ASN A 118 25.26 21.36 36.67
CA ASN A 118 25.40 20.97 35.27
C ASN A 118 26.70 20.14 35.16
N LYS A 119 26.61 18.85 34.82
CA LYS A 119 27.80 18.06 34.44
C LYS A 119 27.53 17.25 33.19
N GLU A 120 28.18 17.69 32.11
CA GLU A 120 28.54 16.81 31.01
C GLU A 120 29.40 15.67 31.57
N HIS A 121 29.05 14.43 31.25
CA HIS A 121 30.01 13.34 31.15
C HIS A 121 29.50 12.32 30.14
N ASP A 122 30.35 12.01 29.17
CA ASP A 122 30.11 10.98 28.16
C ASP A 122 29.75 9.64 28.80
N SER A 123 28.69 9.02 28.31
CA SER A 123 28.39 7.61 28.58
C SER A 123 27.77 6.97 27.33
N GLU A 124 28.68 6.38 26.56
CA GLU A 124 28.54 5.27 25.61
C GLU A 124 27.13 4.89 25.10
N SER A 125 27.02 4.91 23.78
CA SER A 125 25.94 4.33 22.98
C SER A 125 25.76 2.83 23.22
N SER A 126 25.00 2.46 24.23
CA SER A 126 24.56 1.07 24.47
C SER A 126 23.53 0.63 23.43
N SER A 127 24.01 0.34 22.22
CA SER A 127 23.25 -0.39 21.21
C SER A 127 22.82 -1.74 21.79
N SER A 128 21.50 -1.96 21.91
CA SER A 128 20.94 -3.23 22.40
C SER A 128 21.16 -4.35 21.38
N LYS A 129 22.36 -4.90 21.45
CA LYS A 129 22.92 -5.93 20.59
C LYS A 129 22.25 -7.28 20.86
N TYR A 130 21.20 -7.61 20.11
CA TYR A 130 20.67 -8.98 20.02
C TYR A 130 21.64 -9.87 19.23
N CYS A 131 22.82 -10.14 19.82
CA CYS A 131 23.66 -11.27 19.47
C CYS A 131 23.27 -12.44 20.39
N CYS A 132 22.36 -13.30 19.94
CA CYS A 132 22.15 -14.61 20.57
C CYS A 132 23.09 -15.64 19.95
N ASP A 133 24.40 -15.45 20.14
CA ASP A 133 25.35 -16.55 20.04
C ASP A 133 25.44 -17.18 21.44
N THR A 134 24.85 -18.35 21.62
CA THR A 134 25.08 -19.19 22.81
C THR A 134 25.23 -20.64 22.33
N GLY A 135 26.34 -21.26 22.72
CA GLY A 135 26.87 -22.40 21.97
C GLY A 135 26.14 -23.73 22.15
N ASN A 136 25.99 -24.40 21.00
CA ASN A 136 25.99 -25.85 20.77
C ASN A 136 24.68 -26.68 20.80
N HIS A 137 24.53 -27.43 19.69
CA HIS A 137 23.67 -28.61 19.46
C HIS A 137 22.19 -28.42 19.08
N GLY A 138 21.99 -27.66 18.00
CA GLY A 138 20.82 -27.74 17.12
C GLY A 138 20.75 -26.48 16.28
N ARG A 139 21.06 -26.53 14.98
CA ARG A 139 20.82 -25.37 14.11
C ARG A 139 19.31 -25.17 14.06
N GLU A 140 18.83 -24.06 14.62
CA GLU A 140 17.43 -23.68 14.52
C GLU A 140 17.05 -23.48 13.05
N ASP A 141 15.82 -23.86 12.70
CA ASP A 141 15.30 -23.66 11.35
C ASP A 141 15.13 -22.15 11.07
N PHE A 142 15.35 -21.73 9.84
CA PHE A 142 15.02 -20.37 9.42
C PHE A 142 13.52 -20.12 9.56
N LEU A 143 13.19 -18.99 10.17
CA LEU A 143 11.83 -18.53 10.44
C LEU A 143 11.50 -17.38 9.47
N LEU A 144 10.60 -17.62 8.52
CA LEU A 144 9.93 -16.55 7.78
C LEU A 144 8.87 -15.93 8.71
N VAL A 145 8.84 -14.60 8.78
CA VAL A 145 7.83 -13.86 9.55
C VAL A 145 7.08 -12.93 8.60
N LEU A 146 5.76 -12.97 8.66
CA LEU A 146 4.84 -12.11 7.90
C LEU A 146 3.97 -11.30 8.86
N ASP A 147 3.61 -10.08 8.48
CA ASP A 147 2.63 -9.28 9.20
C ASP A 147 1.25 -9.94 9.04
N CYS A 148 0.64 -10.32 10.15
CA CYS A 148 -0.63 -11.04 10.15
C CYS A 148 -1.34 -10.89 11.50
N CYS A 149 -2.60 -10.44 11.53
CA CYS A 149 -3.44 -10.53 12.73
C CYS A 149 -4.87 -10.90 12.33
N ASP A 150 -5.67 -11.39 13.27
CA ASP A 150 -7.11 -11.67 13.06
C ASP A 150 -7.45 -12.57 11.85
N LEU A 151 -6.49 -13.41 11.41
CA LEU A 151 -6.71 -14.46 10.43
C LEU A 151 -6.72 -15.84 11.10
N SER A 152 -7.45 -16.77 10.49
CA SER A 152 -7.43 -18.21 10.80
C SER A 152 -6.64 -18.92 9.72
N VAL A 153 -5.34 -19.14 9.95
CA VAL A 153 -4.47 -19.89 9.02
C VAL A 153 -4.72 -21.39 9.19
N LEU A 154 -5.03 -22.07 8.10
CA LEU A 154 -5.47 -23.47 8.08
C LEU A 154 -4.35 -24.42 7.65
N LYS A 155 -3.54 -23.99 6.68
CA LYS A 155 -2.47 -24.79 6.08
C LYS A 155 -1.42 -23.88 5.45
N VAL A 156 -0.14 -24.26 5.55
CA VAL A 156 0.95 -23.67 4.78
C VAL A 156 1.70 -24.79 4.05
N GLU A 157 1.98 -24.61 2.76
CA GLU A 157 2.70 -25.59 1.93
C GLU A 157 3.66 -24.92 0.93
N GLU A 158 4.75 -25.61 0.61
CA GLU A 158 5.64 -25.26 -0.51
C GLU A 158 4.97 -25.65 -1.84
N VAL A 159 4.97 -24.73 -2.80
CA VAL A 159 4.36 -24.93 -4.13
C VAL A 159 5.34 -25.59 -5.08
N ASP A 160 4.92 -26.67 -5.76
CA ASP A 160 5.75 -27.37 -6.73
C ASP A 160 5.79 -26.68 -8.10
N VAL A 161 6.50 -25.55 -8.18
CA VAL A 161 6.71 -24.81 -9.43
C VAL A 161 7.44 -25.63 -10.50
N ALA A 162 8.14 -26.71 -10.12
CA ALA A 162 8.83 -27.60 -11.07
C ALA A 162 7.88 -28.62 -11.72
N ALA A 163 6.68 -28.83 -11.17
CA ALA A 163 5.61 -29.62 -11.78
C ALA A 163 4.83 -28.85 -12.86
N VAL A 164 5.06 -27.54 -13.00
CA VAL A 164 4.36 -26.69 -13.99
C VAL A 164 5.02 -26.81 -15.36
N PRO A 165 4.25 -27.14 -16.43
CA PRO A 165 4.80 -27.20 -17.79
C PRO A 165 5.51 -25.91 -18.23
N ASP A 166 6.54 -26.07 -19.04
CA ASP A 166 7.34 -24.99 -19.65
C ASP A 166 8.09 -24.07 -18.69
N LEU A 167 7.98 -24.22 -17.36
CA LEU A 167 8.75 -23.41 -16.39
C LEU A 167 10.20 -23.86 -16.24
N GLU A 168 10.55 -25.04 -16.74
CA GLU A 168 11.93 -25.54 -16.78
C GLU A 168 12.89 -24.61 -17.56
N LYS A 169 12.36 -23.79 -18.48
CA LYS A 169 13.12 -22.76 -19.23
C LYS A 169 13.73 -21.68 -18.33
N PHE A 170 13.20 -21.47 -17.13
CA PHE A 170 13.72 -20.55 -16.12
C PHE A 170 14.86 -21.17 -15.28
N THR A 171 15.61 -22.11 -15.86
CA THR A 171 16.84 -22.64 -15.24
C THR A 171 18.04 -22.38 -16.16
N LYS A 172 18.89 -21.42 -15.77
CA LYS A 172 20.12 -21.06 -16.51
C LYS A 172 21.11 -22.23 -16.47
N ALA A 173 21.11 -22.98 -17.56
CA ALA A 173 21.64 -24.33 -17.72
C ALA A 173 20.87 -25.38 -16.88
N PRO A 174 20.34 -26.45 -17.49
CA PRO A 174 19.78 -27.58 -16.76
C PRO A 174 20.93 -28.36 -16.10
N ASN A 175 21.34 -27.90 -14.91
CA ASN A 175 22.14 -28.70 -14.00
C ASN A 175 21.26 -29.87 -13.51
N LEU A 176 21.22 -30.95 -14.29
CA LEU A 176 20.49 -32.21 -14.03
C LEU A 176 20.88 -32.88 -12.69
N THR A 177 21.88 -32.34 -12.00
CA THR A 177 22.41 -32.75 -10.69
C THR A 177 21.93 -31.87 -9.52
N ALA A 178 21.18 -30.79 -9.78
CA ALA A 178 20.63 -29.95 -8.71
C ALA A 178 19.49 -30.67 -7.97
N ALA A 179 19.48 -30.59 -6.64
CA ALA A 179 18.40 -31.13 -5.83
C ALA A 179 17.04 -30.48 -6.20
N PRO A 180 15.91 -31.22 -6.16
CA PRO A 180 14.60 -30.69 -6.58
C PRO A 180 14.20 -29.38 -5.91
N GLU A 181 14.53 -29.22 -4.63
CA GLU A 181 14.25 -28.01 -3.85
C GLU A 181 14.99 -26.79 -4.42
N LYS A 182 16.28 -26.97 -4.72
CA LYS A 182 17.11 -25.92 -5.32
C LYS A 182 16.59 -25.53 -6.71
N ARG A 183 16.15 -26.51 -7.51
CA ARG A 183 15.54 -26.27 -8.83
C ARG A 183 14.29 -25.42 -8.72
N ARG A 184 13.41 -25.67 -7.73
CA ARG A 184 12.22 -24.83 -7.48
C ARG A 184 12.60 -23.39 -7.12
N CYS A 185 13.56 -23.19 -6.22
CA CYS A 185 14.03 -21.85 -5.86
C CYS A 185 14.71 -21.13 -7.04
N GLU A 186 15.44 -21.84 -7.90
CA GLU A 186 16.01 -21.29 -9.15
C GLU A 186 14.93 -20.84 -10.14
N ILE A 187 13.88 -21.66 -10.37
CA ILE A 187 12.73 -21.30 -11.23
C ILE A 187 12.03 -20.03 -10.73
N VAL A 188 11.73 -19.92 -9.43
CA VAL A 188 11.07 -18.72 -8.88
C VAL A 188 11.97 -17.49 -9.00
N ARG A 189 13.28 -17.63 -8.72
CA ARG A 189 14.23 -16.51 -8.80
C ARG A 189 14.32 -15.92 -10.21
N ASP A 190 14.39 -16.77 -11.24
CA ASP A 190 14.43 -16.32 -12.63
C ASP A 190 13.05 -15.81 -13.13
N LEU A 191 11.93 -16.39 -12.66
CA LEU A 191 10.57 -15.87 -12.93
C LEU A 191 10.34 -14.47 -12.34
N VAL A 192 10.74 -14.27 -11.09
CA VAL A 192 10.63 -12.99 -10.37
C VAL A 192 11.55 -11.93 -10.98
N ALA A 193 12.67 -12.33 -11.58
CA ALA A 193 13.63 -11.46 -12.24
C ALA A 193 13.35 -11.24 -13.75
N LEU A 194 12.18 -11.61 -14.26
CA LEU A 194 11.78 -11.28 -15.63
C LEU A 194 11.65 -9.75 -15.83
N PRO A 195 12.03 -9.24 -17.02
CA PRO A 195 11.93 -7.82 -17.34
C PRO A 195 10.46 -7.36 -17.43
N ALA A 196 10.22 -6.08 -17.19
CA ALA A 196 8.87 -5.52 -17.11
C ALA A 196 8.03 -5.61 -18.41
N ASP A 197 8.64 -5.77 -19.58
CA ASP A 197 7.91 -6.00 -20.84
C ASP A 197 7.30 -7.41 -20.92
N ALA A 198 7.94 -8.40 -20.27
CA ALA A 198 7.46 -9.77 -20.13
C ALA A 198 6.36 -9.98 -19.08
N TRP A 199 5.81 -8.91 -18.48
CA TRP A 199 4.80 -8.99 -17.40
C TRP A 199 3.62 -9.93 -17.69
N ARG A 200 3.19 -10.07 -18.96
CA ARG A 200 2.09 -10.99 -19.34
C ARG A 200 2.47 -12.45 -19.14
N GLU A 201 3.68 -12.81 -19.55
CA GLU A 201 4.25 -14.15 -19.33
C GLU A 201 4.46 -14.39 -17.84
N GLN A 202 4.90 -13.36 -17.11
CA GLN A 202 5.10 -13.43 -15.67
C GLN A 202 3.78 -13.73 -14.91
N LEU A 203 2.70 -12.98 -15.17
CA LEU A 203 1.38 -13.22 -14.57
C LEU A 203 0.77 -14.58 -14.96
N ASP A 204 0.95 -15.02 -16.22
CA ASP A 204 0.55 -16.37 -16.65
C ASP A 204 1.30 -17.45 -15.86
N CYS A 205 2.61 -17.33 -15.72
CA CYS A 205 3.43 -18.25 -14.94
C CYS A 205 3.03 -18.24 -13.45
N TYR A 206 2.80 -17.07 -12.83
CA TYR A 206 2.30 -16.99 -11.45
C TYR A 206 0.91 -17.66 -11.30
N THR A 207 0.03 -17.51 -12.30
CA THR A 207 -1.29 -18.16 -12.31
C THR A 207 -1.15 -19.68 -12.37
N ARG A 208 -0.33 -20.21 -13.27
CA ARG A 208 -0.08 -21.66 -13.39
C ARG A 208 0.64 -22.24 -12.16
N CYS A 209 1.59 -21.51 -11.58
CA CYS A 209 2.19 -21.85 -10.29
C CYS A 209 1.17 -21.87 -9.16
N SER A 210 0.25 -20.90 -9.10
CA SER A 210 -0.76 -20.84 -8.02
C SER A 210 -1.74 -22.01 -8.06
N GLN A 211 -1.84 -22.74 -9.18
CA GLN A 211 -2.65 -23.94 -9.38
C GLN A 211 -1.84 -25.25 -9.24
N ALA A 212 -0.52 -25.17 -9.06
CA ALA A 212 0.35 -26.34 -8.94
C ALA A 212 0.14 -27.12 -7.62
N PRO A 213 0.44 -28.43 -7.56
CA PRO A 213 0.37 -29.18 -6.31
C PRO A 213 1.35 -28.62 -5.26
N GLY A 214 1.03 -28.82 -3.97
CA GLY A 214 2.00 -28.64 -2.90
C GLY A 214 2.96 -29.84 -2.82
N CYS A 215 4.26 -29.60 -2.62
CA CYS A 215 5.27 -30.67 -2.48
C CYS A 215 5.82 -30.85 -1.06
N GLY A 216 5.33 -30.08 -0.08
CA GLY A 216 5.64 -30.27 1.33
C GLY A 216 4.89 -29.30 2.22
N GLU A 217 4.38 -29.77 3.36
CA GLU A 217 3.76 -28.91 4.36
C GLU A 217 4.83 -28.18 5.20
N LEU A 218 4.57 -26.91 5.52
CA LEU A 218 5.46 -26.08 6.33
C LEU A 218 4.87 -25.92 7.73
N LEU A 219 5.74 -25.93 8.74
CA LEU A 219 5.32 -25.71 10.12
C LEU A 219 5.06 -24.22 10.30
N PHE A 220 3.92 -23.87 10.89
CA PHE A 220 3.56 -22.48 11.17
C PHE A 220 3.01 -22.31 12.58
N ASP A 221 3.14 -21.09 13.10
CA ASP A 221 2.50 -20.61 14.32
C ASP A 221 1.96 -19.19 14.05
N SER A 222 0.93 -18.77 14.77
CA SER A 222 0.33 -17.44 14.60
C SER A 222 0.17 -16.77 15.95
N ASP A 223 0.90 -15.67 16.14
CA ASP A 223 0.79 -14.83 17.32
C ASP A 223 -0.22 -13.69 17.09
N LYS A 224 -0.19 -12.67 17.95
CA LYS A 224 -1.11 -11.51 17.88
C LYS A 224 -0.90 -10.63 16.64
N TRP A 225 0.32 -10.61 16.09
CA TRP A 225 0.76 -9.65 15.07
C TRP A 225 1.55 -10.27 13.91
N SER A 226 1.93 -11.55 14.01
CA SER A 226 2.68 -12.24 12.96
C SER A 226 2.23 -13.67 12.68
N LEU A 227 2.45 -14.09 11.43
CA LEU A 227 2.45 -15.48 11.00
C LEU A 227 3.91 -15.90 10.83
N GLN A 228 4.33 -16.89 11.63
CA GLN A 228 5.69 -17.43 11.65
C GLN A 228 5.70 -18.77 10.93
N ILE A 229 6.60 -18.97 9.96
CA ILE A 229 6.64 -20.15 9.09
C ILE A 229 8.07 -20.69 9.02
N ARG A 230 8.26 -22.00 9.21
CA ARG A 230 9.57 -22.66 9.14
C ARG A 230 9.53 -24.00 8.41
N LYS A 231 10.65 -24.37 7.78
CA LYS A 231 10.86 -25.67 7.14
C LYS A 231 11.94 -26.44 7.90
N LYS A 232 11.61 -27.65 8.35
CA LYS A 232 12.52 -28.47 9.17
C LYS A 232 13.79 -28.83 8.39
N GLY A 233 14.96 -28.57 8.99
CA GLY A 233 16.26 -28.84 8.40
C GLY A 233 16.77 -27.73 7.46
N VAL A 234 16.09 -26.58 7.40
CA VAL A 234 16.43 -25.46 6.51
C VAL A 234 16.84 -24.25 7.37
N PRO A 235 18.13 -24.07 7.68
CA PRO A 235 18.60 -23.04 8.61
C PRO A 235 18.92 -21.69 7.95
N THR A 236 18.67 -21.52 6.64
CA THR A 236 18.95 -20.27 5.92
C THR A 236 17.78 -19.82 5.06
N ALA A 237 17.66 -18.50 4.89
CA ALA A 237 16.66 -17.89 4.00
C ALA A 237 16.86 -18.26 2.53
N ALA A 238 18.11 -18.51 2.10
CA ALA A 238 18.42 -18.84 0.70
C ALA A 238 17.95 -20.26 0.31
N ASP A 239 17.86 -21.15 1.29
CA ASP A 239 17.39 -22.53 1.14
C ASP A 239 15.88 -22.66 1.46
N PHE A 240 15.23 -21.60 1.93
CA PHE A 240 13.80 -21.57 2.24
C PHE A 240 12.93 -21.55 0.97
N PRO A 241 11.73 -22.17 0.97
CA PRO A 241 10.82 -22.15 -0.18
C PRO A 241 10.53 -20.75 -0.74
N HIS A 242 10.85 -20.53 -2.02
CA HIS A 242 10.61 -19.24 -2.69
C HIS A 242 9.17 -19.10 -3.22
N ALA A 243 8.36 -20.17 -3.22
CA ALA A 243 6.92 -20.12 -3.48
C ALA A 243 6.17 -20.91 -2.41
N ILE A 244 5.30 -20.25 -1.64
CA ILE A 244 4.46 -20.89 -0.60
C ILE A 244 3.00 -20.55 -0.80
N ARG A 245 2.10 -21.50 -0.53
CA ARG A 245 0.66 -21.31 -0.47
C ARG A 245 0.20 -21.33 0.99
N ILE A 246 -0.58 -20.32 1.37
CA ILE A 246 -1.20 -20.20 2.69
C ILE A 246 -2.71 -20.27 2.48
N TRP A 247 -3.36 -21.27 3.09
CA TRP A 247 -4.82 -21.37 3.16
C TRP A 247 -5.30 -20.69 4.42
N TYR A 248 -6.27 -19.79 4.32
CA TYR A 248 -6.71 -18.98 5.46
C TYR A 248 -8.15 -18.49 5.32
N LYS A 249 -8.69 -17.98 6.43
CA LYS A 249 -9.97 -17.26 6.53
C LYS A 249 -9.81 -15.97 7.33
N THR A 250 -10.45 -14.88 6.92
CA THR A 250 -10.57 -13.69 7.78
C THR A 250 -11.47 -13.98 8.98
N LYS A 251 -11.16 -13.43 10.16
CA LYS A 251 -12.08 -13.50 11.31
C LYS A 251 -13.05 -12.30 11.33
N PRO A 252 -14.30 -12.45 11.79
CA PRO A 252 -15.26 -11.34 11.89
C PRO A 252 -14.82 -10.18 12.79
N GLU A 253 -13.88 -10.43 13.71
CA GLU A 253 -13.29 -9.42 14.59
C GLU A 253 -12.17 -8.60 13.92
N GLY A 254 -11.67 -9.05 12.76
CA GLY A 254 -10.56 -8.43 12.04
C GLY A 254 -10.92 -7.10 11.41
N GLN A 255 -10.12 -6.06 11.69
CA GLN A 255 -10.44 -4.67 11.32
C GLN A 255 -10.16 -4.30 9.86
N SER A 256 -9.72 -5.26 9.03
CA SER A 256 -9.41 -4.97 7.62
C SER A 256 -10.63 -4.89 6.72
N VAL A 257 -11.76 -5.50 7.10
CA VAL A 257 -13.00 -5.56 6.30
C VAL A 257 -14.20 -5.12 7.12
N THR A 258 -15.02 -4.24 6.55
CA THR A 258 -16.24 -3.75 7.19
C THR A 258 -17.46 -4.35 6.51
N TRP A 259 -18.14 -5.26 7.21
CA TRP A 259 -19.40 -5.87 6.79
C TRP A 259 -20.58 -4.99 7.20
N THR A 260 -21.38 -4.53 6.25
CA THR A 260 -22.47 -3.58 6.49
C THR A 260 -23.63 -3.78 5.52
N SER A 261 -24.70 -3.00 5.68
CA SER A 261 -25.66 -2.71 4.61
C SER A 261 -25.26 -1.43 3.86
N ASP A 262 -25.67 -1.34 2.60
CA ASP A 262 -25.62 -0.14 1.77
C ASP A 262 -26.84 0.78 1.98
N GLN A 263 -26.89 1.86 1.20
CA GLN A 263 -27.96 2.86 1.24
C GLN A 263 -29.33 2.33 0.79
N ASP A 264 -29.39 1.19 0.06
CA ASP A 264 -30.61 0.45 -0.26
C ASP A 264 -30.95 -0.62 0.82
N GLY A 265 -30.15 -0.70 1.90
CA GLY A 265 -30.26 -1.73 2.94
C GLY A 265 -29.65 -3.09 2.58
N ARG A 266 -29.03 -3.22 1.40
CA ARG A 266 -28.50 -4.49 0.87
C ARG A 266 -27.12 -4.80 1.45
N PRO A 267 -26.75 -6.06 1.69
CA PRO A 267 -25.45 -6.40 2.25
C PRO A 267 -24.30 -5.98 1.33
N CYS A 268 -23.25 -5.39 1.90
CA CYS A 268 -21.98 -5.12 1.23
C CYS A 268 -20.79 -5.23 2.21
N VAL A 269 -19.61 -5.42 1.65
CA VAL A 269 -18.34 -5.46 2.39
C VAL A 269 -17.29 -4.66 1.63
N TYR A 270 -16.40 -3.98 2.34
CA TYR A 270 -15.27 -3.28 1.75
C TYR A 270 -14.07 -3.24 2.70
N THR A 271 -12.87 -3.14 2.13
CA THR A 271 -11.62 -3.05 2.88
C THR A 271 -11.33 -1.65 3.42
N MET A 272 -10.70 -1.61 4.59
CA MET A 272 -10.08 -0.43 5.18
C MET A 272 -8.57 -0.67 5.41
N GLY A 273 -7.84 -1.03 4.36
CA GLY A 273 -6.46 -1.53 4.44
C GLY A 273 -5.37 -0.53 4.91
N SER A 274 -5.66 0.77 4.93
CA SER A 274 -4.69 1.81 5.27
C SER A 274 -4.76 2.21 6.76
N PRO A 275 -3.63 2.40 7.46
CA PRO A 275 -2.25 2.39 6.94
C PRO A 275 -1.62 1.00 6.80
N ILE A 276 -1.99 0.04 7.65
CA ILE A 276 -1.34 -1.28 7.80
C ILE A 276 -2.34 -2.40 8.14
N ASN A 277 -3.63 -2.17 7.87
CA ASN A 277 -4.71 -3.07 8.30
C ASN A 277 -4.82 -4.32 7.42
N ASN A 278 -4.23 -4.34 6.22
CA ASN A 278 -4.34 -5.48 5.30
C ASN A 278 -3.67 -6.76 5.83
N ARG A 279 -2.84 -6.68 6.88
CA ARG A 279 -2.44 -7.84 7.71
C ARG A 279 -3.61 -8.67 8.28
N ALA A 280 -4.81 -8.07 8.40
CA ALA A 280 -6.05 -8.73 8.80
C ALA A 280 -6.98 -9.06 7.61
N LEU A 281 -6.45 -8.99 6.39
CA LEU A 281 -7.09 -9.45 5.15
C LEU A 281 -6.29 -10.57 4.48
N PHE A 282 -4.95 -10.49 4.53
CA PHE A 282 -4.04 -11.55 4.09
C PHE A 282 -2.68 -11.44 4.80
N PRO A 283 -1.94 -12.55 5.01
CA PRO A 283 -0.58 -12.49 5.53
C PRO A 283 0.33 -11.77 4.54
N CYS A 284 0.99 -10.69 4.98
CA CYS A 284 1.67 -9.77 4.10
C CYS A 284 3.04 -9.33 4.64
N GLN A 285 3.68 -8.42 3.91
CA GLN A 285 4.77 -7.59 4.40
C GLN A 285 4.35 -6.14 4.19
N GLU A 286 4.24 -5.36 5.26
CA GLU A 286 3.80 -3.95 5.21
C GLU A 286 5.00 -2.99 4.92
N PRO A 287 4.74 -1.74 4.47
CA PRO A 287 5.79 -0.77 4.11
C PRO A 287 6.72 -0.40 5.28
N PRO A 288 7.93 0.18 5.03
CA PRO A 288 8.31 0.95 3.84
C PRO A 288 9.06 0.20 2.73
N VAL A 289 9.62 -0.98 2.98
CA VAL A 289 10.47 -1.69 2.00
C VAL A 289 9.68 -2.71 1.15
N ALA A 290 8.58 -3.24 1.68
CA ALA A 290 7.77 -4.25 1.03
C ALA A 290 6.85 -3.66 -0.05
N MET A 291 7.34 -3.69 -1.28
CA MET A 291 6.62 -3.33 -2.50
C MET A 291 6.47 -4.58 -3.37
N SER A 292 5.24 -4.91 -3.76
CA SER A 292 4.95 -6.13 -4.52
C SER A 292 3.92 -5.86 -5.62
N THR A 293 4.03 -6.64 -6.70
CA THR A 293 2.94 -6.79 -7.65
C THR A 293 1.91 -7.78 -7.12
N TRP A 294 0.72 -7.83 -7.67
CA TRP A 294 -0.27 -8.82 -7.24
C TRP A 294 -1.31 -9.12 -8.32
N GLN A 295 -1.93 -10.29 -8.24
CA GLN A 295 -3.15 -10.65 -8.96
C GLN A 295 -4.13 -11.33 -8.01
N ALA A 296 -5.43 -11.17 -8.24
CA ALA A 296 -6.48 -11.68 -7.38
C ALA A 296 -7.65 -12.22 -8.20
N THR A 297 -8.14 -13.39 -7.82
CA THR A 297 -9.40 -13.95 -8.26
C THR A 297 -10.37 -13.94 -7.09
N VAL A 298 -11.54 -13.33 -7.27
CA VAL A 298 -12.55 -13.20 -6.23
C VAL A 298 -13.87 -13.78 -6.73
N ARG A 299 -14.49 -14.62 -5.92
CA ARG A 299 -15.79 -15.23 -6.16
C ARG A 299 -16.85 -14.69 -5.21
N ALA A 300 -17.99 -14.33 -5.77
CA ALA A 300 -19.17 -13.89 -5.03
C ALA A 300 -20.45 -14.33 -5.78
N ALA A 301 -21.59 -14.37 -5.09
CA ALA A 301 -22.87 -14.68 -5.72
C ALA A 301 -23.19 -13.69 -6.87
N ALA A 302 -23.83 -14.17 -7.94
CA ALA A 302 -24.04 -13.39 -9.17
C ALA A 302 -24.90 -12.12 -9.01
N SER A 303 -25.54 -11.92 -7.86
CA SER A 303 -26.24 -10.68 -7.50
C SER A 303 -25.32 -9.52 -7.10
N PHE A 304 -24.05 -9.81 -6.79
CA PHE A 304 -23.06 -8.82 -6.37
C PHE A 304 -22.16 -8.36 -7.52
N VAL A 305 -21.55 -7.20 -7.32
CA VAL A 305 -20.42 -6.69 -8.10
C VAL A 305 -19.20 -6.68 -7.19
N VAL A 306 -18.09 -7.25 -7.66
CA VAL A 306 -16.77 -7.08 -7.04
C VAL A 306 -16.05 -5.90 -7.71
N LEU A 307 -15.43 -5.06 -6.89
CA LEU A 307 -14.53 -3.98 -7.27
C LEU A 307 -13.23 -4.12 -6.49
N MET A 308 -12.09 -3.94 -7.14
CA MET A 308 -10.76 -3.96 -6.51
C MET A 308 -9.86 -2.87 -7.08
N SER A 309 -8.91 -2.35 -6.29
CA SER A 309 -7.74 -1.68 -6.87
C SER A 309 -7.13 -2.60 -7.92
N GLY A 310 -6.60 -2.09 -9.03
CA GLY A 310 -6.29 -2.95 -10.18
C GLY A 310 -6.17 -2.17 -11.47
N GLU A 311 -5.43 -2.67 -12.46
CA GLU A 311 -5.21 -1.95 -13.73
C GLU A 311 -6.39 -2.06 -14.70
N LYS A 312 -6.89 -3.28 -14.97
CA LYS A 312 -8.00 -3.50 -15.89
C LYS A 312 -9.32 -3.80 -15.19
N SER A 313 -10.42 -3.34 -15.79
CA SER A 313 -11.76 -3.74 -15.41
C SER A 313 -11.93 -5.24 -15.58
N ALA A 314 -12.16 -5.96 -14.50
CA ALA A 314 -12.53 -7.37 -14.56
C ALA A 314 -13.82 -7.55 -15.39
N LYS A 315 -13.81 -8.53 -16.28
CA LYS A 315 -15.03 -9.05 -16.90
C LYS A 315 -15.46 -10.26 -16.07
N PRO A 316 -16.62 -10.23 -15.39
CA PRO A 316 -17.07 -11.36 -14.58
C PRO A 316 -17.24 -12.60 -15.46
N THR A 317 -16.73 -13.74 -15.01
CA THR A 317 -16.96 -15.05 -15.63
C THR A 317 -17.95 -15.85 -14.80
N PRO A 318 -18.98 -16.46 -15.41
CA PRO A 318 -19.95 -17.28 -14.69
C PRO A 318 -19.30 -18.60 -14.24
N LEU A 319 -19.50 -18.94 -12.98
CA LEU A 319 -19.17 -20.26 -12.44
C LEU A 319 -20.42 -21.13 -12.40
N ARG A 320 -20.21 -22.42 -12.15
CA ARG A 320 -21.29 -23.31 -11.73
C ARG A 320 -21.80 -22.83 -10.34
N GLU A 321 -23.03 -23.17 -9.98
CA GLU A 321 -23.65 -22.83 -8.68
C GLU A 321 -24.10 -21.36 -8.49
N GLY A 322 -24.16 -20.55 -9.55
CA GLY A 322 -24.72 -19.19 -9.46
C GLY A 322 -23.77 -18.14 -8.86
N TYR A 323 -22.49 -18.50 -8.75
CA TYR A 323 -21.39 -17.59 -8.46
C TYR A 323 -20.81 -16.98 -9.74
N MET A 324 -20.18 -15.83 -9.59
CA MET A 324 -19.40 -15.15 -10.61
C MET A 324 -17.97 -15.00 -10.09
N SER A 325 -17.00 -14.95 -11.01
CA SER A 325 -15.58 -14.80 -10.71
C SER A 325 -15.04 -13.53 -11.37
N TRP A 326 -14.35 -12.70 -10.60
CA TRP A 326 -13.68 -11.50 -11.07
C TRP A 326 -12.18 -11.65 -10.90
N HIS A 327 -11.42 -11.35 -11.95
CA HIS A 327 -9.96 -11.40 -11.95
C HIS A 327 -9.37 -10.01 -12.15
N TYR A 328 -8.48 -9.61 -11.23
CA TYR A 328 -7.77 -8.33 -11.21
C TYR A 328 -6.27 -8.55 -11.08
N TYR A 329 -5.48 -7.58 -11.55
CA TYR A 329 -4.02 -7.58 -11.39
C TYR A 329 -3.47 -6.15 -11.33
N VAL A 330 -2.28 -6.01 -10.76
CA VAL A 330 -1.42 -4.81 -10.81
C VAL A 330 0.02 -5.25 -11.09
N THR A 331 0.61 -4.66 -12.13
CA THR A 331 2.02 -4.84 -12.56
C THR A 331 2.96 -3.81 -11.95
N MET A 332 2.42 -2.70 -11.45
CA MET A 332 3.17 -1.72 -10.66
C MET A 332 3.43 -2.28 -9.25
N PRO A 333 4.68 -2.35 -8.76
CA PRO A 333 4.95 -2.75 -7.38
C PRO A 333 4.38 -1.71 -6.40
N MET A 334 3.49 -2.12 -5.50
CA MET A 334 2.82 -1.24 -4.51
C MET A 334 2.89 -1.84 -3.09
N PRO A 335 2.70 -1.04 -2.02
CA PRO A 335 2.58 -1.55 -0.65
C PRO A 335 1.35 -2.44 -0.46
N ALA A 336 1.40 -3.37 0.51
CA ALA A 336 0.26 -4.24 0.85
C ALA A 336 -1.01 -3.45 1.19
N SER A 337 -0.90 -2.33 1.92
CA SER A 337 -2.00 -1.41 2.27
C SER A 337 -2.78 -0.79 1.10
N THR A 338 -2.33 -1.01 -0.14
CA THR A 338 -3.00 -0.54 -1.38
C THR A 338 -3.93 -1.56 -2.02
N PHE A 339 -3.85 -2.81 -1.57
CA PHE A 339 -4.82 -3.83 -1.94
C PHE A 339 -6.19 -3.43 -1.36
N THR A 340 -7.21 -3.37 -2.21
CA THR A 340 -8.58 -3.07 -1.79
C THR A 340 -9.55 -4.00 -2.49
N ILE A 341 -10.59 -4.41 -1.77
CA ILE A 341 -11.73 -5.14 -2.29
C ILE A 341 -13.01 -4.54 -1.73
N ALA A 342 -14.02 -4.39 -2.58
CA ALA A 342 -15.38 -4.03 -2.23
C ALA A 342 -16.36 -4.94 -2.99
N VAL A 343 -17.35 -5.47 -2.29
CA VAL A 343 -18.37 -6.39 -2.84
C VAL A 343 -19.75 -5.96 -2.37
N GLY A 344 -20.69 -5.78 -3.30
CA GLY A 344 -22.02 -5.26 -2.99
C GLY A 344 -22.94 -5.14 -4.20
N CYS A 345 -24.18 -4.73 -3.96
CA CYS A 345 -25.26 -4.70 -4.95
C CYS A 345 -25.33 -3.37 -5.72
N TRP A 346 -24.25 -2.98 -6.38
CA TRP A 346 -24.12 -1.65 -7.01
C TRP A 346 -24.36 -1.64 -8.52
N THR A 347 -24.84 -0.51 -9.03
CA THR A 347 -25.05 -0.27 -10.47
C THR A 347 -24.03 0.73 -11.01
N GLU A 348 -23.55 0.50 -12.23
CA GLU A 348 -22.71 1.45 -12.96
C GLU A 348 -23.53 2.68 -13.39
N MET A 349 -23.28 3.82 -12.78
CA MET A 349 -23.95 5.09 -13.05
C MET A 349 -23.43 5.69 -14.36
N LYS A 350 -24.30 5.73 -15.38
CA LYS A 350 -24.00 6.26 -16.71
C LYS A 350 -24.70 7.60 -16.91
N PRO A 351 -24.07 8.60 -17.55
CA PRO A 351 -24.77 9.80 -18.02
C PRO A 351 -25.99 9.41 -18.86
N LYS A 352 -27.04 10.23 -18.88
CA LYS A 352 -28.08 10.04 -19.89
C LYS A 352 -27.43 10.31 -21.24
N THR A 353 -27.40 9.31 -22.11
CA THR A 353 -27.22 9.56 -23.53
C THR A 353 -28.44 10.33 -24.02
N SER A 354 -28.34 11.66 -24.09
CA SER A 354 -29.03 12.36 -25.17
C SER A 354 -28.56 11.79 -26.50
N PRO A 355 -29.40 11.80 -27.55
CA PRO A 355 -28.88 11.75 -28.91
C PRO A 355 -27.83 12.86 -29.08
N LEU A 356 -26.83 12.58 -29.91
CA LEU A 356 -25.77 13.52 -30.25
C LEU A 356 -26.35 14.76 -30.96
N ASP A 357 -26.68 15.79 -30.17
CA ASP A 357 -26.85 17.20 -30.52
C ASP A 357 -26.88 18.01 -29.20
N ASP A 358 -26.45 19.27 -29.22
CA ASP A 358 -26.38 20.20 -28.07
C ASP A 358 -25.48 19.81 -26.87
N LEU A 359 -24.27 19.29 -27.14
CA LEU A 359 -23.09 19.75 -26.39
C LEU A 359 -22.39 20.86 -27.18
N THR A 360 -22.97 22.06 -27.11
CA THR A 360 -22.27 23.29 -27.47
C THR A 360 -20.99 23.39 -26.65
N GLU A 361 -19.90 23.77 -27.32
CA GLU A 361 -18.58 23.94 -26.72
C GLU A 361 -18.59 25.08 -25.69
N HIS A 362 -18.91 24.78 -24.43
CA HIS A 362 -18.47 25.58 -23.29
C HIS A 362 -17.04 25.21 -22.87
N THR A 363 -16.19 25.05 -23.89
CA THR A 363 -14.73 25.02 -23.77
C THR A 363 -14.28 26.44 -23.40
N LEU A 364 -14.22 26.73 -22.10
CA LEU A 364 -13.41 27.84 -21.61
C LEU A 364 -11.99 27.65 -22.16
N PRO A 365 -11.41 28.63 -22.87
CA PRO A 365 -10.10 28.49 -23.49
C PRO A 365 -9.01 28.60 -22.42
N LEU A 366 -8.86 27.54 -21.64
CA LEU A 366 -7.63 27.27 -20.90
C LEU A 366 -6.54 27.07 -21.94
N ARG A 367 -5.51 27.91 -21.87
CA ARG A 367 -4.35 27.83 -22.77
C ARG A 367 -3.75 26.43 -22.69
N PRO A 368 -3.20 25.89 -23.80
CA PRO A 368 -2.36 24.69 -23.71
C PRO A 368 -1.30 24.94 -22.64
N SER A 369 -1.28 24.07 -21.63
CA SER A 369 -0.35 24.16 -20.52
C SER A 369 1.04 23.80 -21.04
N ASP A 370 2.05 24.64 -20.76
CA ASP A 370 3.47 24.31 -20.98
C ASP A 370 3.96 23.18 -20.04
N ALA A 371 3.05 22.45 -19.39
CA ALA A 371 3.30 21.22 -18.66
C ALA A 371 3.63 20.00 -19.56
N ASP A 372 4.22 20.23 -20.74
CA ASP A 372 4.89 19.19 -21.55
C ASP A 372 6.29 18.87 -20.95
N PHE A 373 6.34 18.82 -19.62
CA PHE A 373 7.55 18.52 -18.87
C PHE A 373 7.80 17.01 -18.90
N ARG A 374 8.81 16.66 -19.70
CA ARG A 374 9.56 15.40 -19.70
C ARG A 374 8.96 14.27 -20.54
N TYR A 375 9.05 14.42 -21.85
CA TYR A 375 9.41 13.29 -22.73
C TYR A 375 10.89 12.89 -22.53
N GLY A 376 11.25 12.61 -21.27
CA GLY A 376 12.55 12.05 -20.90
C GLY A 376 12.49 10.54 -21.10
N ASN A 377 13.37 9.99 -21.95
CA ASN A 377 13.33 8.58 -22.34
C ASN A 377 13.54 7.57 -21.18
N THR A 378 13.84 8.03 -19.97
CA THR A 378 14.01 7.19 -18.77
C THR A 378 13.25 7.75 -17.58
N CYS A 379 12.43 6.89 -16.98
CA CYS A 379 11.77 7.11 -15.69
C CYS A 379 12.63 6.48 -14.58
N SER A 380 12.67 7.10 -13.40
CA SER A 380 13.54 6.68 -12.28
C SER A 380 12.82 5.78 -11.25
N HIS A 381 11.76 5.08 -11.67
CA HIS A 381 11.02 4.15 -10.82
C HIS A 381 11.48 2.69 -11.06
N MET A 382 11.03 1.76 -10.21
CA MET A 382 11.26 0.31 -10.41
C MET A 382 10.68 -0.14 -11.76
N GLU A 383 11.25 -1.18 -12.38
CA GLU A 383 10.75 -1.67 -13.68
C GLU A 383 9.28 -2.15 -13.58
N TYR A 384 8.39 -1.51 -14.36
CA TYR A 384 7.03 -1.95 -14.66
C TYR A 384 6.56 -1.30 -15.97
N PRO A 385 5.45 -1.76 -16.60
CA PRO A 385 4.83 -1.13 -17.77
C PRO A 385 4.39 0.33 -17.55
N CYS A 386 5.32 1.27 -17.71
CA CYS A 386 5.13 2.69 -17.39
C CYS A 386 4.08 3.36 -18.28
N ARG A 387 2.99 3.88 -17.68
CA ARG A 387 2.01 4.70 -18.43
C ARG A 387 2.57 6.05 -18.90
N PHE A 388 3.51 6.66 -18.17
CA PHE A 388 4.09 7.97 -18.57
C PHE A 388 4.85 7.89 -19.90
N GLN A 389 5.40 6.72 -20.25
CA GLN A 389 6.06 6.49 -21.55
C GLN A 389 5.07 6.22 -22.70
N SER A 390 3.76 6.12 -22.42
CA SER A 390 2.74 5.84 -23.43
C SER A 390 2.17 7.12 -24.02
N ALA A 391 2.45 7.40 -25.29
CA ALA A 391 1.90 8.56 -26.01
C ALA A 391 0.36 8.63 -25.99
N SER A 392 -0.33 7.47 -25.96
CA SER A 392 -1.80 7.41 -25.81
C SER A 392 -2.30 7.69 -24.38
N ALA A 393 -1.43 7.59 -23.37
CA ALA A 393 -1.75 8.02 -22.01
C ALA A 393 -1.40 9.51 -21.80
N ALA A 394 -0.31 10.00 -22.40
CA ALA A 394 0.10 11.40 -22.33
C ALA A 394 -0.91 12.38 -22.96
N THR A 395 -1.59 11.93 -24.02
CA THR A 395 -2.69 12.68 -24.68
C THR A 395 -4.04 12.53 -23.97
N GLN A 396 -4.11 11.78 -22.86
CA GLN A 396 -5.35 11.43 -22.19
C GLN A 396 -5.71 12.40 -21.05
N ASN A 397 -6.27 13.57 -21.41
CA ASN A 397 -6.76 14.57 -20.45
C ASN A 397 -7.74 14.02 -19.40
N ILE A 398 -8.55 13.02 -19.77
CA ILE A 398 -9.50 12.36 -18.87
C ILE A 398 -9.27 10.85 -18.93
N ILE A 399 -8.74 10.30 -17.83
CA ILE A 399 -8.62 8.87 -17.60
C ILE A 399 -9.99 8.17 -17.70
N PRO A 400 -10.10 6.93 -18.23
CA PRO A 400 -11.39 6.25 -18.31
C PRO A 400 -11.85 5.96 -16.88
N TYR A 401 -13.05 6.42 -16.55
CA TYR A 401 -13.60 6.26 -15.21
C TYR A 401 -14.99 5.61 -15.25
N ARG A 402 -15.37 4.96 -14.14
CA ARG A 402 -16.69 4.36 -13.93
C ARG A 402 -17.18 4.72 -12.54
N VAL A 403 -18.46 5.04 -12.41
CA VAL A 403 -19.08 5.34 -11.11
C VAL A 403 -20.03 4.21 -10.75
N PHE A 404 -19.97 3.73 -9.52
CA PHE A 404 -20.79 2.67 -8.95
C PHE A 404 -21.47 3.19 -7.68
N ALA A 405 -22.77 2.93 -7.55
CA ALA A 405 -23.52 3.28 -6.34
C ALA A 405 -24.74 2.35 -6.18
N PRO A 406 -25.37 2.33 -4.98
CA PRO A 406 -26.72 1.80 -4.80
C PRO A 406 -27.74 2.53 -5.69
N VAL A 407 -28.86 1.87 -6.00
CA VAL A 407 -29.84 2.34 -6.97
C VAL A 407 -30.56 3.59 -6.47
N CYS A 408 -30.83 3.72 -5.16
CA CYS A 408 -31.40 4.94 -4.59
C CYS A 408 -30.59 6.23 -4.86
N LEU A 409 -29.28 6.11 -5.13
CA LEU A 409 -28.41 7.25 -5.40
C LEU A 409 -28.32 7.66 -6.88
N GLU A 410 -29.01 6.96 -7.79
CA GLU A 410 -28.95 7.25 -9.23
C GLU A 410 -29.28 8.73 -9.54
N GLY A 411 -30.34 9.27 -8.95
CA GLY A 411 -30.73 10.68 -9.12
C GLY A 411 -29.64 11.65 -8.67
N ALA A 412 -29.15 11.48 -7.44
CA ALA A 412 -28.09 12.32 -6.87
C ALA A 412 -26.77 12.24 -7.66
N CYS A 413 -26.39 11.04 -8.12
CA CYS A 413 -25.21 10.85 -8.97
C CYS A 413 -25.37 11.59 -10.31
N ARG A 414 -26.55 11.54 -10.93
CA ARG A 414 -26.84 12.26 -12.18
C ARG A 414 -26.82 13.79 -12.00
N GLU A 415 -27.41 14.30 -10.93
CA GLU A 415 -27.55 15.74 -10.69
C GLU A 415 -26.27 16.43 -10.19
N ALA A 416 -25.41 15.74 -9.44
CA ALA A 416 -24.25 16.36 -8.78
C ALA A 416 -22.89 15.81 -9.20
N LEU A 417 -22.78 14.51 -9.50
CA LEU A 417 -21.48 13.83 -9.55
C LEU A 417 -20.99 13.56 -10.99
N LEU A 418 -21.85 13.06 -11.86
CA LEU A 418 -21.45 12.56 -13.19
C LEU A 418 -20.92 13.67 -14.13
N TRP A 419 -21.35 14.92 -13.95
CA TRP A 419 -20.88 16.07 -14.72
C TRP A 419 -19.63 16.73 -14.12
N LEU A 420 -19.41 16.58 -12.80
CA LEU A 420 -18.28 17.18 -12.09
C LEU A 420 -16.97 16.40 -12.32
N ILE A 421 -17.04 15.06 -12.34
CA ILE A 421 -15.86 14.19 -12.46
C ILE A 421 -15.00 14.50 -13.70
N PRO A 422 -15.53 14.63 -14.93
CA PRO A 422 -14.75 15.00 -16.12
C PRO A 422 -13.92 16.27 -15.93
N SER A 423 -14.53 17.33 -15.39
CA SER A 423 -13.88 18.63 -15.17
C SER A 423 -12.76 18.52 -14.13
N CYS A 424 -12.98 17.80 -13.04
CA CYS A 424 -11.96 17.59 -12.02
C CYS A 424 -10.80 16.69 -12.50
N LEU A 425 -11.08 15.64 -13.29
CA LEU A 425 -10.04 14.80 -13.88
C LEU A 425 -9.19 15.58 -14.89
N SER A 426 -9.84 16.38 -15.75
CA SER A 426 -9.13 17.25 -16.70
C SER A 426 -8.28 18.31 -15.99
N ALA A 427 -8.78 18.90 -14.89
CA ALA A 427 -8.01 19.85 -14.10
C ALA A 427 -6.80 19.19 -13.41
N ALA A 428 -6.97 17.99 -12.87
CA ALA A 428 -5.87 17.21 -12.28
C ALA A 428 -4.81 16.87 -13.33
N HIS A 429 -5.20 16.44 -14.53
CA HIS A 429 -4.26 16.20 -15.64
C HIS A 429 -3.49 17.47 -16.04
N SER A 430 -4.16 18.62 -16.14
CA SER A 430 -3.51 19.90 -16.49
C SER A 430 -2.47 20.38 -15.46
N VAL A 431 -2.54 19.92 -14.21
CA VAL A 431 -1.63 20.29 -13.11
C VAL A 431 -0.57 19.22 -12.84
N LEU A 432 -0.94 17.94 -12.93
CA LEU A 432 -0.14 16.79 -12.47
C LEU A 432 0.32 15.87 -13.61
N GLY A 433 -0.15 16.09 -14.85
CA GLY A 433 0.18 15.31 -16.03
C GLY A 433 -0.56 13.96 -16.10
N THR A 434 0.03 13.00 -16.82
CA THR A 434 -0.54 11.66 -17.05
C THR A 434 -0.87 10.91 -15.76
N HIS A 435 -2.07 10.32 -15.66
CA HIS A 435 -2.40 9.45 -14.52
C HIS A 435 -1.72 8.07 -14.62
N PRO A 436 -1.09 7.57 -13.53
CA PRO A 436 -0.28 6.35 -13.58
C PRO A 436 -1.07 5.06 -13.78
N PHE A 437 -2.31 4.97 -13.28
CA PHE A 437 -3.19 3.83 -13.53
C PHE A 437 -4.02 4.01 -14.79
N SER A 438 -4.42 2.92 -15.44
CA SER A 438 -5.12 2.91 -16.73
C SER A 438 -6.64 3.14 -16.65
N ARG A 439 -7.24 3.14 -15.46
CA ARG A 439 -8.62 3.56 -15.19
C ARG A 439 -8.81 4.05 -13.75
N LEU A 440 -9.97 4.63 -13.48
CA LEU A 440 -10.45 5.02 -12.16
C LEU A 440 -11.88 4.51 -11.92
N ASP A 441 -12.06 3.49 -11.08
CA ASP A 441 -13.41 3.14 -10.62
C ASP A 441 -13.76 3.98 -9.38
N ILE A 442 -15.02 4.38 -9.23
CA ILE A 442 -15.53 5.26 -8.16
C ILE A 442 -16.71 4.56 -7.51
N LEU A 443 -16.64 4.21 -6.23
CA LEU A 443 -17.74 3.60 -5.49
C LEU A 443 -18.28 4.58 -4.44
N ILE A 444 -19.60 4.80 -4.39
CA ILE A 444 -20.25 5.53 -3.30
C ILE A 444 -20.55 4.56 -2.16
N VAL A 445 -19.93 4.78 -1.00
CA VAL A 445 -20.03 3.90 0.17
C VAL A 445 -20.97 4.48 1.24
N PRO A 446 -21.45 3.66 2.19
CA PRO A 446 -22.45 4.11 3.16
C PRO A 446 -21.84 5.08 4.18
N THR A 447 -22.69 5.81 4.89
CA THR A 447 -22.26 6.88 5.83
C THR A 447 -21.55 6.37 7.09
N ASN A 448 -21.53 5.05 7.33
CA ASN A 448 -20.71 4.44 8.37
C ASN A 448 -19.26 4.19 7.91
N PHE A 449 -18.90 4.55 6.68
CA PHE A 449 -17.51 4.61 6.26
C PHE A 449 -16.76 5.64 7.14
N PRO A 450 -15.70 5.25 7.87
CA PRO A 450 -15.14 6.09 8.94
C PRO A 450 -14.24 7.23 8.44
N SER A 451 -14.11 7.39 7.12
CA SER A 451 -13.47 8.52 6.45
C SER A 451 -14.37 9.03 5.32
N LEU A 452 -14.00 10.17 4.74
CA LEU A 452 -14.66 10.65 3.51
C LEU A 452 -14.26 9.81 2.27
N GLY A 453 -13.23 8.96 2.39
CA GLY A 453 -12.73 8.03 1.36
C GLY A 453 -11.37 7.41 1.73
N MET A 454 -10.80 6.59 0.82
CA MET A 454 -9.51 5.90 1.01
C MET A 454 -8.32 6.70 0.45
N ALA A 455 -8.06 7.84 1.10
CA ALA A 455 -6.89 8.71 1.02
C ALA A 455 -7.07 9.77 2.11
N ARG A 456 -6.16 9.86 3.08
CA ARG A 456 -6.41 10.64 4.31
C ARG A 456 -6.14 12.14 4.14
N TYR A 457 -7.19 12.94 4.34
CA TYR A 457 -7.15 14.11 5.22
C TYR A 457 -8.42 14.11 6.08
N ALA A 458 -8.31 14.50 7.35
CA ALA A 458 -9.41 14.39 8.32
C ALA A 458 -10.26 15.66 8.36
N ALA A 459 -11.60 15.54 8.29
CA ALA A 459 -12.54 16.45 8.97
C ALA A 459 -14.03 16.04 8.90
N ARG A 460 -14.67 16.11 10.08
CA ARG A 460 -16.08 16.50 10.38
C ARG A 460 -17.27 15.68 9.82
N ARG A 461 -18.29 15.59 10.69
CA ARG A 461 -19.57 14.87 10.50
C ARG A 461 -20.42 15.45 9.36
N GLY A 462 -21.10 14.58 8.62
CA GLY A 462 -22.32 14.95 7.87
C GLY A 462 -22.29 14.78 6.34
N MET A 463 -21.29 14.11 5.77
CA MET A 463 -21.14 13.97 4.32
C MET A 463 -21.02 12.49 3.90
N TRP A 464 -21.48 12.16 2.69
CA TRP A 464 -21.39 10.81 2.12
C TRP A 464 -19.93 10.41 1.88
N GLY A 465 -19.59 9.14 2.12
CA GLY A 465 -18.26 8.60 1.82
C GLY A 465 -18.13 8.18 0.35
N VAL A 466 -16.98 8.46 -0.26
CA VAL A 466 -16.64 7.98 -1.61
C VAL A 466 -15.38 7.12 -1.53
N LEU A 467 -15.51 5.85 -1.84
CA LEU A 467 -14.40 4.90 -1.98
C LEU A 467 -14.03 4.88 -3.47
N LEU A 468 -13.11 5.73 -3.93
CA LEU A 468 -12.64 5.56 -5.30
C LEU A 468 -11.76 4.30 -5.35
N ASN A 469 -12.27 3.32 -6.10
CA ASN A 469 -11.62 2.06 -6.41
C ASN A 469 -10.53 2.25 -7.49
N SER A 470 -9.65 3.21 -7.22
CA SER A 470 -8.25 3.33 -7.62
C SER A 470 -7.69 4.53 -6.83
N PHE A 471 -7.19 4.27 -5.61
CA PHE A 471 -6.34 5.20 -4.85
C PHE A 471 -6.87 6.63 -4.56
N CYS A 472 -8.17 6.88 -4.43
CA CYS A 472 -8.64 8.25 -4.17
C CYS A 472 -9.75 8.35 -3.10
N THR A 473 -9.62 9.34 -2.21
CA THR A 473 -10.74 10.20 -1.76
C THR A 473 -10.74 11.50 -2.56
N SER A 474 -9.53 11.96 -2.88
CA SER A 474 -9.22 13.17 -3.63
C SER A 474 -8.66 12.74 -4.97
N ILE A 475 -9.19 13.31 -6.05
CA ILE A 475 -8.84 12.96 -7.43
C ILE A 475 -7.31 13.01 -7.69
N CYS A 476 -6.56 13.81 -6.93
CA CYS A 476 -5.10 13.95 -7.05
C CYS A 476 -4.27 12.80 -6.44
N PHE A 477 -4.83 11.95 -5.58
CA PHE A 477 -4.03 11.08 -4.70
C PHE A 477 -3.31 9.94 -5.46
N GLY A 478 -3.85 9.51 -6.60
CA GLY A 478 -3.15 8.62 -7.53
C GLY A 478 -1.87 9.20 -8.14
N TRP A 479 -1.73 10.53 -8.21
CA TRP A 479 -0.50 11.22 -8.63
C TRP A 479 0.49 11.40 -7.47
N GLU A 480 0.02 11.60 -6.23
CA GLU A 480 0.87 11.84 -5.05
C GLU A 480 1.75 10.61 -4.70
N PHE A 481 1.24 9.39 -4.92
CA PHE A 481 1.98 8.14 -4.62
C PHE A 481 3.26 7.91 -5.46
N LEU A 482 3.48 8.68 -6.52
CA LEU A 482 4.65 8.59 -7.41
C LEU A 482 5.56 9.81 -7.35
N VAL A 483 5.36 10.72 -6.40
CA VAL A 483 6.34 11.76 -6.06
C VAL A 483 7.10 11.30 -4.81
N PRO A 484 8.19 10.52 -4.94
CA PRO A 484 9.09 10.34 -3.81
C PRO A 484 9.67 11.71 -3.48
N SER A 485 9.46 12.20 -2.24
CA SER A 485 10.28 13.18 -1.52
C SER A 485 11.22 14.10 -2.36
N TRP A 486 10.66 14.93 -3.25
CA TRP A 486 11.39 15.94 -4.03
C TRP A 486 10.99 17.39 -3.67
N ILE A 487 10.31 17.57 -2.54
CA ILE A 487 10.13 18.87 -1.87
C ILE A 487 10.60 18.73 -0.41
N SER A 488 11.91 18.57 -0.25
CA SER A 488 12.57 19.02 0.98
C SER A 488 12.65 20.53 0.93
N TYR A 489 12.36 21.21 2.05
CA TYR A 489 12.53 22.65 2.19
C TYR A 489 13.99 23.07 1.89
N SER A 490 14.19 23.85 0.82
CA SER A 490 15.32 24.77 0.58
C SER A 490 14.99 25.66 -0.61
#